data_AF-A0A084SZK7-F1
#
_entry.id   AF-A0A084SZK7-F1
#
_cell.length_a   1.000
_cell.length_b   1.000
_cell.length_c   1.000
_cell.angle_alpha   90.00
_cell.angle_beta   90.00
_cell.angle_gamma   90.00
#
_symmetry.space_group_name_H-M   'P 1'
#
loop_
_entity.id
_entity.type
_entity.pdbx_description
1 polymer ?
#
loop_
_entity_poly.entity_id
_entity_poly.type
_entity_poly.pdbx_seq_one_letter_code
_entity_poly.pdbx_strand_id
1 'polypeptide(L)'
;MSFPRAVTFLWLASARNRVLRQLQRLRQPKYLVGAVVGGLYLYSAFVRPLIYRGQGGVAPPGAQLVSQLFLVGGMLFTMLSAWALGPDRPSLSFNETEVQQFFPAPVSRRGLLHYKLARGLVGAAMGAFVATVFGSRMLSGQPILFFLGATLTLSTVHLHVTAASFVRTRLARYGGTGTALRWGALTAVSTLMIIAALSVLREHPLPTELNHPRQLQTLLASLMDSPALWPGRLLVALPLAPDVASFLRTLPLGLGLFAVHYVWVMRAAVPFEEAAVVRAEERARLQERLSREGGQATFLRVRPAYFQLAPTGRPEVAILWKNLVAGRRLGGAGRLLAAGLVGGVVAAVASGRGMSEALDNVRLFMAPLCAGLAGVLCVFGPSALRYDLRMDLPRLEQLRALPLTGRQVVAAELAAPALLLGVTQVGLVLLAMVMAVWQGGTYTELWVTAGLGALCVLPAVSLGGLFVQNAAVVLFPAWLQPEGERVRGLEALGQRLLTLVGTLVALLVGMLPAVLLAALVGFGLNLLLDLGVWALPFAGAAAAAVLVAEVALGVVGLGHAFDRLDVSTEGTGTAA
;
A
#
# COMPACT_ATOMS: atom_id res chain seq x y z
N MET A 1 4.57 -31.58 30.28
CA MET A 1 4.16 -30.16 30.16
C MET A 1 2.92 -30.10 29.26
N SER A 2 1.84 -29.40 29.60
CA SER A 2 0.67 -29.31 28.70
C SER A 2 1.01 -28.43 27.49
N PHE A 3 0.41 -28.71 26.31
CA PHE A 3 0.64 -27.95 25.08
C PHE A 3 0.48 -26.42 25.26
N PRO A 4 -0.54 -25.90 25.99
CA PRO A 4 -0.66 -24.47 26.24
C PRO A 4 0.52 -23.87 27.02
N ARG A 5 1.06 -24.59 28.02
CA ARG A 5 2.21 -24.12 28.82
C ARG A 5 3.50 -24.07 28.00
N ALA A 6 3.70 -25.03 27.09
CA ALA A 6 4.84 -25.01 26.17
C ALA A 6 4.75 -23.83 25.19
N VAL A 7 3.54 -23.55 24.68
CA VAL A 7 3.26 -22.41 23.79
C VAL A 7 3.54 -21.07 24.48
N THR A 8 3.05 -20.88 25.71
CA THR A 8 3.26 -19.62 26.45
C THR A 8 4.74 -19.39 26.75
N PHE A 9 5.47 -20.44 27.15
CA PHE A 9 6.91 -20.38 27.33
C PHE A 9 7.63 -19.94 26.04
N LEU A 10 7.30 -20.55 24.89
CA LEU A 10 7.91 -20.22 23.61
C LEU A 10 7.63 -18.77 23.20
N TRP A 11 6.41 -18.27 23.44
CA TRP A 11 6.07 -16.88 23.14
C TRP A 11 6.84 -15.88 24.02
N LEU A 12 6.92 -16.14 25.33
CA LEU A 12 7.65 -15.30 26.28
C LEU A 12 9.16 -15.30 25.98
N ALA A 13 9.76 -16.48 25.78
CA ALA A 13 11.17 -16.60 25.44
C ALA A 13 11.49 -15.91 24.10
N SER A 14 10.64 -16.07 23.09
CA SER A 14 10.78 -15.39 21.80
C SER A 14 10.68 -13.87 21.92
N ALA A 15 9.76 -13.37 22.76
CA ALA A 15 9.61 -11.94 23.02
C ALA A 15 10.84 -11.38 23.73
N ARG A 16 11.32 -12.06 24.79
CA ARG A 16 12.55 -11.69 25.51
C ARG A 16 13.75 -11.65 24.57
N ASN A 17 13.98 -12.69 23.79
CA ASN A 17 15.10 -12.76 22.86
C ASN A 17 15.02 -11.68 21.77
N ARG A 18 13.82 -11.31 21.32
CA ARG A 18 13.63 -10.21 20.38
C ARG A 18 14.03 -8.87 20.98
N VAL A 19 13.61 -8.59 22.22
CA VAL A 19 13.97 -7.35 22.94
C VAL A 19 15.47 -7.28 23.18
N LEU A 20 16.09 -8.38 23.64
CA LEU A 20 17.53 -8.44 23.85
C LEU A 20 18.30 -8.18 22.55
N ARG A 21 17.88 -8.78 21.43
CA ARG A 21 18.52 -8.57 20.14
C ARG A 21 18.35 -7.13 19.62
N GLN A 22 17.21 -6.50 19.88
CA GLN A 22 17.00 -5.07 19.57
C GLN A 22 17.91 -4.18 20.41
N LEU A 23 18.03 -4.44 21.71
CA LEU A 23 18.94 -3.69 22.59
C LEU A 23 20.41 -3.86 22.19
N GLN A 24 20.82 -5.07 21.79
CA GLN A 24 22.17 -5.31 21.29
C GLN A 24 22.47 -4.53 19.99
N ARG A 25 21.47 -4.32 19.13
CA ARG A 25 21.62 -3.54 17.89
C ARG A 25 21.83 -2.05 18.14
N LEU A 26 21.28 -1.50 19.22
CA LEU A 26 21.49 -0.10 19.61
C LEU A 26 22.96 0.24 19.87
N ARG A 27 23.85 -0.76 20.00
CA ARG A 27 25.31 -0.55 20.05
C ARG A 27 25.87 -0.01 18.74
N GLN A 28 25.20 -0.19 17.60
CA GLN A 28 25.63 0.40 16.33
C GLN A 28 25.00 1.80 16.17
N PRO A 29 25.79 2.82 15.78
CA PRO A 29 25.33 4.20 15.74
C PRO A 29 24.12 4.42 14.83
N LYS A 30 24.07 3.72 13.68
CA LYS A 30 22.95 3.79 12.73
C LYS A 30 21.60 3.36 13.32
N TYR A 31 21.60 2.39 14.23
CA TYR A 31 20.39 1.90 14.89
C TYR A 31 20.00 2.79 16.06
N LEU A 32 21.00 3.36 16.77
CA LEU A 32 20.78 4.34 17.82
C LEU A 32 20.11 5.60 17.27
N VAL A 33 20.64 6.19 16.19
CA VAL A 33 20.03 7.38 15.54
C VAL A 33 18.60 7.07 15.11
N GLY A 34 18.38 5.93 14.47
CA GLY A 34 17.04 5.45 14.12
C GLY A 34 16.12 5.34 15.33
N ALA A 35 16.59 4.75 16.43
CA ALA A 35 15.79 4.60 17.65
C ALA A 35 15.47 5.94 18.31
N VAL A 36 16.42 6.89 18.33
CA VAL A 36 16.22 8.25 18.87
C VAL A 36 15.21 9.02 18.03
N VAL A 37 15.36 9.05 16.71
CA VAL A 37 14.40 9.72 15.81
C VAL A 37 13.02 9.09 15.93
N GLY A 38 12.94 7.76 15.93
CA GLY A 38 11.70 7.03 16.13
C GLY A 38 11.07 7.37 17.49
N GLY A 39 11.85 7.38 18.56
CA GLY A 39 11.41 7.72 19.91
C GLY A 39 10.96 9.17 20.05
N LEU A 40 11.69 10.14 19.48
CA LEU A 40 11.33 11.56 19.44
C LEU A 40 10.06 11.80 18.65
N TYR A 41 9.90 11.14 17.50
CA TYR A 41 8.66 11.18 16.74
C TYR A 41 7.49 10.63 17.57
N LEU A 42 7.67 9.47 18.23
CA LEU A 42 6.63 8.91 19.09
C LEU A 42 6.30 9.83 20.27
N TYR A 43 7.32 10.43 20.87
CA TYR A 43 7.15 11.38 21.94
C TYR A 43 6.37 12.62 21.45
N SER A 44 6.84 13.26 20.39
CA SER A 44 6.24 14.48 19.84
C SER A 44 4.81 14.27 19.36
N ALA A 45 4.57 13.22 18.59
CA ALA A 45 3.30 13.01 17.93
C ALA A 45 2.25 12.40 18.88
N PHE A 46 2.66 11.65 19.91
CA PHE A 46 1.72 10.90 20.75
C PHE A 46 1.85 11.19 22.25
N VAL A 47 3.06 11.19 22.82
CA VAL A 47 3.27 11.34 24.29
C VAL A 47 3.15 12.80 24.75
N ARG A 48 3.75 13.76 24.04
CA ARG A 48 3.69 15.19 24.35
C ARG A 48 2.25 15.71 24.33
N PRO A 49 1.39 15.38 23.34
CA PRO A 49 -0.03 15.68 23.41
C PRO A 49 -0.76 14.93 24.55
N LEU A 50 -0.20 13.86 25.11
CA LEU A 50 -0.78 13.10 26.22
C LEU A 50 -0.60 13.81 27.56
N ILE A 51 0.55 14.47 27.73
CA ILE A 51 0.97 15.10 28.97
C ILE A 51 0.51 16.57 29.04
N TYR A 52 0.58 17.30 27.92
CA TYR A 52 0.46 18.77 27.93
C TYR A 52 -0.90 19.34 27.49
N ARG A 53 -1.90 18.51 27.13
CA ARG A 53 -3.24 18.99 26.75
C ARG A 53 -4.32 18.30 27.57
N GLY A 54 -4.68 18.94 28.69
CA GLY A 54 -5.73 18.48 29.62
C GLY A 54 -7.17 18.72 29.16
N GLN A 55 -7.45 19.41 28.05
CA GLN A 55 -8.82 19.66 27.58
C GLN A 55 -8.89 19.70 26.04
N GLY A 56 -9.70 18.79 25.49
CA GLY A 56 -10.40 18.84 24.20
C GLY A 56 -9.75 19.52 22.98
N GLY A 57 -9.14 18.71 22.11
CA GLY A 57 -9.11 18.99 20.69
C GLY A 57 -9.71 17.82 19.93
N VAL A 58 -11.03 17.62 20.02
CA VAL A 58 -11.72 16.72 19.07
C VAL A 58 -11.38 17.24 17.69
N ALA A 59 -10.92 16.36 16.79
CA ALA A 59 -10.62 16.75 15.42
C ALA A 59 -11.83 17.51 14.84
N PRO A 60 -11.62 18.54 13.99
CA PRO A 60 -12.73 19.22 13.32
C PRO A 60 -13.69 18.18 12.72
N PRO A 61 -15.01 18.39 12.79
CA PRO A 61 -15.99 17.37 12.39
C PRO A 61 -15.74 16.83 10.98
N GLY A 62 -15.30 17.68 10.04
CA GLY A 62 -14.89 17.25 8.70
C GLY A 62 -13.68 16.32 8.68
N ALA A 63 -12.65 16.56 9.50
CA ALA A 63 -11.48 15.70 9.60
C ALA A 63 -11.83 14.35 10.25
N GLN A 64 -12.75 14.34 11.22
CA GLN A 64 -13.25 13.11 11.83
C GLN A 64 -14.04 12.28 10.81
N LEU A 65 -14.94 12.90 10.04
CA LEU A 65 -15.72 12.23 9.00
C LEU A 65 -14.83 11.62 7.91
N VAL A 66 -13.84 12.37 7.43
CA VAL A 66 -12.84 11.87 6.48
C VAL A 66 -12.07 10.68 7.05
N SER A 67 -11.63 10.77 8.31
CA SER A 67 -10.90 9.68 8.98
C SER A 67 -11.77 8.43 9.14
N GLN A 68 -13.05 8.59 9.49
CA GLN A 68 -14.00 7.48 9.57
C GLN A 68 -14.23 6.83 8.20
N LEU A 69 -14.38 7.61 7.13
CA LEU A 69 -14.51 7.08 5.77
C LEU A 69 -13.26 6.31 5.34
N PHE A 70 -12.07 6.81 5.66
CA PHE A 70 -10.83 6.07 5.39
C PHE A 70 -10.76 4.76 6.16
N LEU A 71 -11.22 4.70 7.41
CA LEU A 71 -11.27 3.45 8.18
C LEU A 71 -12.29 2.47 7.62
N VAL A 72 -13.51 2.93 7.36
CA VAL A 72 -14.59 2.11 6.81
C VAL A 72 -14.21 1.58 5.42
N GLY A 73 -13.75 2.47 4.53
CA GLY A 73 -13.25 2.13 3.21
C GLY A 73 -12.02 1.22 3.26
N GLY A 74 -11.09 1.46 4.19
CA GLY A 74 -9.91 0.63 4.43
C GLY A 74 -10.26 -0.79 4.90
N MET A 75 -11.24 -0.95 5.79
CA MET A 75 -11.72 -2.25 6.24
C MET A 75 -12.41 -3.01 5.12
N LEU A 76 -13.28 -2.35 4.35
CA LEU A 76 -13.94 -2.95 3.17
C LEU A 76 -12.92 -3.35 2.11
N PHE A 77 -11.96 -2.47 1.81
CA PHE A 77 -10.86 -2.77 0.91
C PHE A 77 -10.03 -3.96 1.41
N THR A 78 -9.76 -4.05 2.71
CA THR A 78 -9.05 -5.19 3.31
C THR A 78 -9.85 -6.49 3.14
N MET A 79 -11.17 -6.45 3.32
CA MET A 79 -12.04 -7.61 3.09
C MET A 79 -12.05 -8.03 1.62
N LEU A 80 -12.30 -7.11 0.69
CA LEU A 80 -12.33 -7.39 -0.76
C LEU A 80 -10.97 -7.86 -1.28
N SER A 81 -9.89 -7.22 -0.82
CA SER A 81 -8.53 -7.59 -1.20
C SER A 81 -8.13 -8.97 -0.66
N ALA A 82 -8.67 -9.43 0.47
CA ALA A 82 -8.43 -10.80 0.95
C ALA A 82 -8.89 -11.86 -0.06
N TRP A 83 -9.98 -11.58 -0.78
CA TRP A 83 -10.51 -12.45 -1.82
C TRP A 83 -9.76 -12.29 -3.14
N ALA A 84 -9.39 -11.07 -3.52
CA ALA A 84 -8.78 -10.81 -4.83
C ALA A 84 -7.25 -10.98 -4.84
N LEU A 85 -6.57 -10.59 -3.76
CA LEU A 85 -5.13 -10.56 -3.61
C LEU A 85 -4.64 -11.66 -2.67
N GLY A 86 -3.57 -12.35 -3.07
CA GLY A 86 -2.89 -13.35 -2.26
C GLY A 86 -2.83 -14.72 -2.91
N PRO A 87 -1.93 -15.60 -2.41
CA PRO A 87 -1.71 -16.91 -3.00
C PRO A 87 -2.92 -17.82 -2.80
N ASP A 88 -3.22 -18.66 -3.80
CA ASP A 88 -4.27 -19.68 -3.78
C ASP A 88 -3.87 -20.90 -2.93
N ARG A 89 -3.34 -20.64 -1.73
CA ARG A 89 -2.85 -21.62 -0.75
C ARG A 89 -3.19 -21.11 0.67
N PRO A 90 -3.26 -22.00 1.69
CA PRO A 90 -3.65 -21.62 3.04
C PRO A 90 -2.75 -20.52 3.64
N SER A 91 -3.33 -19.51 4.29
CA SER A 91 -2.55 -18.42 4.92
C SER A 91 -1.83 -18.85 6.21
N LEU A 92 -2.23 -19.98 6.80
CA LEU A 92 -1.60 -20.53 8.01
C LEU A 92 -0.18 -21.00 7.70
N SER A 93 0.78 -20.16 8.04
CA SER A 93 2.18 -20.47 7.85
C SER A 93 2.83 -20.82 9.19
N PHE A 94 3.41 -22.01 9.25
CA PHE A 94 4.25 -22.45 10.36
C PHE A 94 5.71 -22.12 10.07
N ASN A 95 6.48 -21.83 11.11
CA ASN A 95 7.93 -21.77 11.02
C ASN A 95 8.47 -23.20 10.97
N GLU A 96 9.68 -23.38 10.43
CA GLU A 96 10.37 -24.68 10.41
C GLU A 96 10.42 -25.32 11.80
N THR A 97 10.85 -24.53 12.80
CA THR A 97 10.90 -24.97 14.20
C THR A 97 9.52 -25.41 14.73
N GLU A 98 8.44 -24.75 14.30
CA GLU A 98 7.09 -25.12 14.71
C GLU A 98 6.61 -26.39 14.02
N VAL A 99 7.00 -26.62 12.76
CA VAL A 99 6.70 -27.87 12.05
C VAL A 99 7.45 -29.03 12.70
N GLN A 100 8.77 -28.89 12.86
CA GLN A 100 9.63 -29.92 13.46
C GLN A 100 9.24 -30.26 14.90
N GLN A 101 8.72 -29.31 15.68
CA GLN A 101 8.34 -29.55 17.08
C GLN A 101 6.86 -29.91 17.26
N PHE A 102 5.93 -29.28 16.54
CA PHE A 102 4.50 -29.45 16.79
C PHE A 102 3.82 -30.51 15.93
N PHE A 103 4.35 -30.84 14.74
CA PHE A 103 3.73 -31.85 13.88
C PHE A 103 4.05 -33.30 14.32
N PRO A 104 5.24 -33.62 14.85
CA PRO A 104 5.47 -34.95 15.44
C PRO A 104 4.94 -35.07 16.87
N ALA A 105 4.58 -33.96 17.52
CA ALA A 105 3.96 -33.99 18.83
C ALA A 105 2.52 -34.54 18.73
N PRO A 106 2.00 -35.21 19.79
CA PRO A 106 0.64 -35.75 19.82
C PRO A 106 -0.40 -34.63 20.01
N VAL A 107 -0.47 -33.70 19.06
CA VAL A 107 -1.37 -32.54 19.06
C VAL A 107 -2.34 -32.69 17.90
N SER A 108 -3.64 -32.55 18.17
CA SER A 108 -4.64 -32.61 17.12
C SER A 108 -4.51 -31.45 16.14
N ARG A 109 -4.92 -31.65 14.88
CA ARG A 109 -5.08 -30.60 13.86
C ARG A 109 -5.81 -29.37 14.37
N ARG A 110 -6.89 -29.59 15.15
CA ARG A 110 -7.68 -28.52 15.78
C ARG A 110 -6.84 -27.75 16.80
N GLY A 111 -6.01 -28.43 17.59
CA GLY A 111 -5.06 -27.80 18.52
C GLY A 111 -4.06 -26.90 17.82
N LEU A 112 -3.48 -27.33 16.70
CA LEU A 112 -2.57 -26.52 15.88
C LEU A 112 -3.26 -25.30 15.26
N LEU A 113 -4.53 -25.47 14.83
CA LEU A 113 -5.35 -24.38 14.33
C LEU A 113 -5.64 -23.34 15.42
N HIS A 114 -6.08 -23.76 16.61
CA HIS A 114 -6.32 -22.86 17.74
C HIS A 114 -5.04 -22.12 18.17
N TYR A 115 -3.90 -22.82 18.20
CA TYR A 115 -2.60 -22.20 18.46
C TYR A 115 -2.33 -21.03 17.50
N LYS A 116 -2.55 -21.24 16.19
CA LYS A 116 -2.31 -20.20 15.19
C LYS A 116 -3.31 -19.07 15.25
N LEU A 117 -4.60 -19.37 15.46
CA LEU A 117 -5.62 -18.35 15.62
C LEU A 117 -5.33 -17.49 16.85
N ALA A 118 -4.99 -18.11 17.99
CA ALA A 118 -4.61 -17.39 19.21
C ALA A 118 -3.37 -16.50 18.99
N ARG A 119 -2.35 -16.99 18.28
CA ARG A 119 -1.20 -16.18 17.90
C ARG A 119 -1.58 -14.97 17.04
N GLY A 120 -2.56 -15.16 16.15
CA GLY A 120 -3.17 -14.10 15.34
C GLY A 120 -3.88 -13.06 16.19
N LEU A 121 -4.64 -13.48 17.21
CA LEU A 121 -5.33 -12.58 18.16
C LEU A 121 -4.34 -11.72 18.96
N VAL A 122 -3.22 -12.28 19.42
CA VAL A 122 -2.15 -11.50 20.07
C VAL A 122 -1.60 -10.44 19.11
N GLY A 123 -1.42 -10.80 17.83
CA GLY A 123 -1.03 -9.85 16.79
C GLY A 123 -2.07 -8.75 16.56
N ALA A 124 -3.36 -9.11 16.54
CA ALA A 124 -4.47 -8.17 16.40
C ALA A 124 -4.59 -7.22 17.61
N ALA A 125 -4.44 -7.74 18.83
CA ALA A 125 -4.41 -6.94 20.05
C ALA A 125 -3.21 -5.98 20.07
N MET A 126 -2.03 -6.42 19.64
CA MET A 126 -0.88 -5.51 19.49
C MET A 126 -1.15 -4.45 18.41
N GLY A 127 -1.76 -4.83 17.29
CA GLY A 127 -2.18 -3.89 16.25
C GLY A 127 -3.22 -2.88 16.76
N ALA A 128 -4.17 -3.33 17.59
CA ALA A 128 -5.16 -2.48 18.23
C ALA A 128 -4.54 -1.56 19.27
N PHE A 129 -3.55 -2.03 20.04
CA PHE A 129 -2.79 -1.21 20.98
C PHE A 129 -2.10 -0.06 20.24
N VAL A 130 -1.42 -0.37 19.14
CA VAL A 130 -0.83 0.65 18.25
C VAL A 130 -1.93 1.55 17.68
N ALA A 131 -3.02 1.02 17.13
CA ALA A 131 -4.10 1.87 16.62
C ALA A 131 -4.70 2.77 17.73
N THR A 132 -4.73 2.32 18.98
CA THR A 132 -5.23 3.10 20.11
C THR A 132 -4.28 4.22 20.47
N VAL A 133 -3.01 3.90 20.73
CA VAL A 133 -1.99 4.88 21.10
C VAL A 133 -1.88 5.98 20.05
N PHE A 134 -2.03 5.62 18.77
CA PHE A 134 -1.82 6.51 17.64
C PHE A 134 -3.09 7.17 17.12
N GLY A 135 -4.22 6.47 17.15
CA GLY A 135 -5.45 6.85 16.45
C GLY A 135 -6.64 7.14 17.35
N SER A 136 -6.68 6.61 18.59
CA SER A 136 -7.89 6.74 19.42
C SER A 136 -8.29 8.20 19.56
N ARG A 137 -7.34 9.11 19.77
CA ARG A 137 -7.62 10.54 20.01
C ARG A 137 -8.23 11.30 18.83
N MET A 138 -7.89 10.94 17.59
CA MET A 138 -8.50 11.57 16.41
C MET A 138 -9.90 11.03 16.13
N LEU A 139 -10.23 9.86 16.68
CA LEU A 139 -11.38 9.06 16.28
C LEU A 139 -12.43 8.91 17.39
N SER A 140 -11.99 8.83 18.65
CA SER A 140 -12.80 8.66 19.87
C SER A 140 -12.16 9.34 21.11
N GLY A 141 -13.01 9.84 22.01
CA GLY A 141 -12.54 10.44 23.27
C GLY A 141 -12.05 9.42 24.32
N GLN A 142 -12.26 8.12 24.10
CA GLN A 142 -12.10 7.07 25.10
C GLN A 142 -11.10 5.99 24.64
N PRO A 143 -9.81 6.06 25.02
CA PRO A 143 -8.78 5.17 24.51
C PRO A 143 -9.00 3.71 24.89
N ILE A 144 -9.53 3.44 26.08
CA ILE A 144 -9.77 2.07 26.55
C ILE A 144 -10.84 1.37 25.71
N LEU A 145 -11.97 2.07 25.45
CA LEU A 145 -13.03 1.52 24.60
C LEU A 145 -12.55 1.31 23.17
N PHE A 146 -11.78 2.28 22.63
CA PHE A 146 -11.18 2.13 21.30
C PHE A 146 -10.28 0.90 21.23
N PHE A 147 -9.45 0.66 22.24
CA PHE A 147 -8.57 -0.50 22.29
C PHE A 147 -9.34 -1.83 22.28
N LEU A 148 -10.36 -1.95 23.14
CA LEU A 148 -11.18 -3.15 23.21
C LEU A 148 -11.95 -3.39 21.91
N GLY A 149 -12.56 -2.34 21.36
CA GLY A 149 -13.27 -2.39 20.08
C GLY A 149 -12.35 -2.73 18.92
N ALA A 150 -11.23 -2.02 18.77
CA ALA A 150 -10.23 -2.27 17.73
C ALA A 150 -9.63 -3.68 17.83
N THR A 151 -9.42 -4.19 19.04
CA THR A 151 -8.94 -5.57 19.24
C THR A 151 -9.92 -6.57 18.66
N LEU A 152 -11.22 -6.42 18.95
CA LEU A 152 -12.24 -7.32 18.42
C LEU A 152 -12.39 -7.18 16.89
N THR A 153 -12.37 -5.96 16.38
CA THR A 153 -12.47 -5.67 14.94
C THR A 153 -11.30 -6.26 14.17
N LEU A 154 -10.06 -5.97 14.57
CA LEU A 154 -8.86 -6.50 13.90
C LEU A 154 -8.77 -8.02 14.01
N SER A 155 -9.24 -8.59 15.13
CA SER A 155 -9.35 -10.03 15.30
C SER A 155 -10.36 -10.64 14.33
N THR A 156 -11.51 -10.00 14.15
CA THR A 156 -12.53 -10.41 13.17
C THR A 156 -12.00 -10.35 11.75
N VAL A 157 -11.31 -9.27 11.37
CA VAL A 157 -10.67 -9.13 10.06
C VAL A 157 -9.60 -10.20 9.85
N HIS A 158 -8.80 -10.52 10.88
CA HIS A 158 -7.82 -11.59 10.81
C HIS A 158 -8.47 -12.96 10.53
N LEU A 159 -9.60 -13.26 11.19
CA LEU A 159 -10.37 -14.46 10.92
C LEU A 159 -10.95 -14.46 9.50
N HIS A 160 -11.47 -13.33 9.03
CA HIS A 160 -11.97 -13.17 7.66
C HIS A 160 -10.90 -13.48 6.61
N VAL A 161 -9.72 -12.87 6.73
CA VAL A 161 -8.60 -13.10 5.80
C VAL A 161 -8.17 -14.57 5.82
N THR A 162 -8.18 -15.20 6.99
CA THR A 162 -7.83 -16.62 7.15
C THR A 162 -8.88 -17.52 6.48
N ALA A 163 -10.16 -17.29 6.73
CA ALA A 163 -11.25 -18.03 6.10
C ALA A 163 -11.29 -17.85 4.58
N ALA A 164 -11.16 -16.62 4.08
CA ALA A 164 -11.08 -16.30 2.66
C ALA A 164 -9.92 -17.06 1.98
N SER A 165 -8.77 -17.20 2.66
CA SER A 165 -7.65 -17.97 2.13
C SER A 165 -7.96 -19.46 1.96
N PHE A 166 -8.73 -20.06 2.88
CA PHE A 166 -9.15 -21.45 2.78
C PHE A 166 -10.15 -21.64 1.66
N VAL A 167 -11.15 -20.77 1.55
CA VAL A 167 -12.14 -20.82 0.47
C VAL A 167 -11.48 -20.62 -0.89
N ARG A 168 -10.56 -19.66 -1.01
CA ARG A 168 -9.78 -19.48 -2.24
C ARG A 168 -8.97 -20.73 -2.61
N THR A 169 -8.37 -21.38 -1.64
CA THR A 169 -7.64 -22.64 -1.86
C THR A 169 -8.59 -23.75 -2.35
N ARG A 170 -9.82 -23.83 -1.80
CA ARG A 170 -10.85 -24.76 -2.30
C ARG A 170 -11.28 -24.42 -3.73
N LEU A 171 -11.58 -23.14 -4.02
CA LEU A 171 -11.97 -22.68 -5.36
C LEU A 171 -10.88 -22.95 -6.39
N ALA A 172 -9.61 -22.78 -6.05
CA ALA A 172 -8.51 -23.06 -6.95
C ALA A 172 -8.40 -24.56 -7.34
N ARG A 173 -8.89 -25.49 -6.50
CA ARG A 173 -8.97 -26.92 -6.86
C ARG A 173 -9.95 -27.19 -8.00
N TYR A 174 -10.96 -26.35 -8.17
CA TYR A 174 -11.90 -26.44 -9.30
C TYR A 174 -11.34 -25.78 -10.59
N GLY A 175 -10.11 -25.26 -10.58
CA GLY A 175 -9.47 -24.71 -11.77
C GLY A 175 -10.15 -23.44 -12.30
N GLY A 176 -10.48 -23.44 -13.60
CA GLY A 176 -11.06 -22.30 -14.29
C GLY A 176 -12.43 -21.88 -13.75
N THR A 177 -13.29 -22.84 -13.41
CA THR A 177 -14.65 -22.57 -12.90
C THR A 177 -14.62 -21.93 -11.52
N GLY A 178 -13.75 -22.39 -10.62
CA GLY A 178 -13.57 -21.76 -9.31
C GLY A 178 -12.97 -20.36 -9.40
N THR A 179 -12.12 -20.11 -10.41
CA THR A 179 -11.62 -18.77 -10.71
C THR A 179 -12.74 -17.85 -11.22
N ALA A 180 -13.58 -18.34 -12.14
CA ALA A 180 -14.73 -17.61 -12.65
C ALA A 180 -15.73 -17.26 -11.54
N LEU A 181 -16.07 -18.22 -10.68
CA LEU A 181 -16.99 -18.00 -9.54
C LEU A 181 -16.45 -16.95 -8.56
N ARG A 182 -15.15 -17.01 -8.24
CA ARG A 182 -14.49 -16.04 -7.37
C ARG A 182 -14.57 -14.62 -7.93
N TRP A 183 -14.21 -14.44 -9.20
CA TRP A 183 -14.21 -13.13 -9.82
C TRP A 183 -15.62 -12.64 -10.10
N GLY A 184 -16.56 -13.52 -10.43
CA GLY A 184 -17.98 -13.20 -10.56
C GLY A 184 -18.62 -12.72 -9.25
N ALA A 185 -18.29 -13.36 -8.11
CA ALA A 185 -18.74 -12.89 -6.81
C ALA A 185 -18.12 -11.52 -6.45
N LEU A 186 -16.83 -11.32 -6.75
CA LEU A 186 -16.15 -10.05 -6.53
C LEU A 186 -16.71 -8.92 -7.38
N THR A 187 -17.01 -9.17 -8.66
CA THR A 187 -17.64 -8.18 -9.53
C THR A 187 -19.04 -7.86 -9.02
N ALA A 188 -19.84 -8.86 -8.64
CA ALA A 188 -21.19 -8.64 -8.09
C ALA A 188 -21.17 -7.79 -6.80
N VAL A 189 -20.28 -8.08 -5.85
CA VAL A 189 -20.14 -7.26 -4.63
C VAL A 189 -19.68 -5.85 -4.99
N SER A 190 -18.70 -5.70 -5.90
CA SER A 190 -18.22 -4.38 -6.34
C SER A 190 -19.34 -3.58 -7.03
N THR A 191 -20.17 -4.24 -7.85
CA THR A 191 -21.37 -3.67 -8.46
C THR A 191 -22.32 -3.10 -7.42
N LEU A 192 -22.71 -3.89 -6.41
CA LEU A 192 -23.62 -3.43 -5.36
C LEU A 192 -23.06 -2.22 -4.60
N MET A 193 -21.75 -2.23 -4.31
CA MET A 193 -21.06 -1.11 -3.67
C MET A 193 -21.12 0.15 -4.53
N ILE A 194 -20.91 0.02 -5.86
CA ILE A 194 -20.94 1.14 -6.80
C ILE A 194 -22.37 1.66 -6.96
N ILE A 195 -23.39 0.79 -7.04
CA ILE A 195 -24.80 1.22 -7.11
C ILE A 195 -25.14 2.13 -5.92
N ALA A 196 -24.77 1.72 -4.70
CA ALA A 196 -25.07 2.51 -3.51
C ALA A 196 -24.17 3.75 -3.34
N ALA A 197 -22.97 3.78 -3.92
CA ALA A 197 -22.19 5.02 -4.02
C ALA A 197 -22.81 6.01 -5.02
N LEU A 198 -23.31 5.49 -6.15
CA LEU A 198 -23.98 6.28 -7.19
C LEU A 198 -25.31 6.85 -6.71
N SER A 199 -26.10 6.11 -5.93
CA SER A 199 -27.36 6.62 -5.38
C SER A 199 -27.13 7.87 -4.54
N VAL A 200 -26.08 7.87 -3.71
CA VAL A 200 -25.68 9.03 -2.91
C VAL A 200 -25.21 10.18 -3.79
N LEU A 201 -24.37 9.90 -4.79
CA LEU A 201 -23.81 10.93 -5.67
C LEU A 201 -24.89 11.64 -6.49
N ARG A 202 -26.03 10.98 -6.75
CA ARG A 202 -27.19 11.58 -7.42
C ARG A 202 -27.96 12.54 -6.53
N GLU A 203 -28.13 12.19 -5.26
CA GLU A 203 -28.80 13.05 -4.27
C GLU A 203 -27.92 14.25 -3.88
N HIS A 204 -26.59 14.04 -3.89
CA HIS A 204 -25.60 15.04 -3.56
C HIS A 204 -24.48 15.05 -4.62
N PRO A 205 -24.59 15.86 -5.69
CA PRO A 205 -23.55 15.94 -6.71
C PRO A 205 -22.24 16.50 -6.15
N LEU A 206 -21.12 16.16 -6.81
CA LEU A 206 -19.80 16.69 -6.43
C LEU A 206 -19.80 18.23 -6.50
N PRO A 207 -19.25 18.91 -5.48
CA PRO A 207 -19.19 20.36 -5.47
C PRO A 207 -18.37 20.88 -6.65
N THR A 208 -18.89 21.92 -7.28
CA THR A 208 -18.42 22.47 -8.55
C THR A 208 -17.33 23.52 -8.31
N GLU A 209 -17.34 24.13 -7.13
CA GLU A 209 -16.27 24.98 -6.62
C GLU A 209 -15.67 24.39 -5.34
N LEU A 210 -14.34 24.39 -5.24
CA LEU A 210 -13.60 23.95 -4.05
C LEU A 210 -13.88 24.83 -2.81
N ASN A 211 -14.62 25.92 -2.98
CA ASN A 211 -14.91 26.94 -1.98
C ASN A 211 -16.14 26.62 -1.10
N HIS A 212 -16.78 25.47 -1.28
CA HIS A 212 -17.98 25.08 -0.53
C HIS A 212 -17.74 23.83 0.36
N PRO A 213 -16.99 23.96 1.47
CA PRO A 213 -16.65 22.82 2.34
C PRO A 213 -17.88 22.13 2.96
N ARG A 214 -19.01 22.84 3.06
CA ARG A 214 -20.29 22.27 3.54
C ARG A 214 -20.87 21.23 2.58
N GLN A 215 -20.82 21.46 1.26
CA GLN A 215 -21.32 20.52 0.26
C GLN A 215 -20.51 19.21 0.24
N LEU A 216 -19.18 19.33 0.41
CA LEU A 216 -18.30 18.17 0.56
C LEU A 216 -18.63 17.39 1.84
N GLN A 217 -18.86 18.08 2.97
CA GLN A 217 -19.23 17.43 4.22
C GLN A 217 -20.57 16.69 4.12
N THR A 218 -21.58 17.26 3.46
CA THR A 218 -22.88 16.61 3.25
C THR A 218 -22.76 15.38 2.35
N LEU A 219 -21.95 15.44 1.30
CA LEU A 219 -21.65 14.28 0.44
C LEU A 219 -20.95 13.16 1.23
N LEU A 220 -19.94 13.50 2.04
CA LEU A 220 -19.22 12.52 2.84
C LEU A 220 -20.12 11.88 3.92
N ALA A 221 -21.04 12.66 4.50
CA ALA A 221 -22.00 12.17 5.50
C ALA A 221 -23.03 11.23 4.87
N SER A 222 -23.61 11.60 3.74
CA SER A 222 -24.53 10.73 2.99
C SER A 222 -23.86 9.46 2.47
N LEU A 223 -22.58 9.53 2.06
CA LEU A 223 -21.80 8.34 1.71
C LEU A 223 -21.63 7.43 2.92
N MET A 224 -21.34 7.99 4.10
CA MET A 224 -21.26 7.23 5.35
C MET A 224 -22.59 6.52 5.63
N ASP A 225 -23.72 7.18 5.37
CA ASP A 225 -25.05 6.61 5.62
C ASP A 225 -25.51 5.57 4.60
N SER A 226 -24.80 5.46 3.47
CA SER A 226 -25.11 4.49 2.42
C SER A 226 -25.16 3.04 2.92
N PRO A 227 -26.06 2.21 2.36
CA PRO A 227 -26.07 0.79 2.65
C PRO A 227 -24.80 0.11 2.14
N ALA A 228 -24.12 0.59 1.09
CA ALA A 228 -22.85 0.03 0.64
C ALA A 228 -21.82 -0.06 1.78
N LEU A 229 -21.69 1.01 2.56
CA LEU A 229 -20.68 1.07 3.61
C LEU A 229 -21.10 0.33 4.89
N TRP A 230 -22.32 -0.25 4.95
CA TRP A 230 -22.84 -0.94 6.14
C TRP A 230 -21.87 -1.99 6.72
N PRO A 231 -21.21 -2.88 5.93
CA PRO A 231 -20.35 -3.91 6.49
C PRO A 231 -19.08 -3.32 7.11
N GLY A 232 -18.55 -2.25 6.49
CA GLY A 232 -17.40 -1.53 7.01
C GLY A 232 -17.75 -0.74 8.26
N ARG A 233 -18.91 -0.06 8.27
CA ARG A 233 -19.43 0.64 9.45
C ARG A 233 -19.61 -0.30 10.63
N LEU A 234 -20.16 -1.49 10.40
CA LEU A 234 -20.35 -2.51 11.42
C LEU A 234 -19.03 -2.87 12.14
N LEU A 235 -17.95 -3.03 11.37
CA LEU A 235 -16.63 -3.37 11.90
C LEU A 235 -16.03 -2.24 12.71
N VAL A 236 -16.24 -0.99 12.29
CA VAL A 236 -15.62 0.18 12.90
C VAL A 236 -16.49 0.79 14.02
N ALA A 237 -17.77 0.41 14.10
CA ALA A 237 -18.74 0.91 15.09
C ALA A 237 -18.29 0.71 16.55
N LEU A 238 -17.74 -0.45 16.87
CA LEU A 238 -17.30 -0.77 18.24
C LEU A 238 -16.07 0.05 18.68
N PRO A 239 -14.99 0.18 17.88
CA PRO A 239 -13.88 1.10 18.17
C PRO A 239 -14.31 2.58 18.27
N LEU A 240 -15.31 3.01 17.49
CA LEU A 240 -15.77 4.39 17.42
C LEU A 240 -16.91 4.72 18.40
N ALA A 241 -17.24 3.81 19.32
CA ALA A 241 -18.31 4.05 20.28
C ALA A 241 -18.02 5.33 21.12
N PRO A 242 -18.97 6.29 21.18
CA PRO A 242 -18.74 7.56 21.88
C PRO A 242 -18.72 7.41 23.41
N ASP A 243 -19.47 6.43 23.92
CA ASP A 243 -19.65 6.18 25.35
C ASP A 243 -19.78 4.68 25.67
N VAL A 244 -19.70 4.35 26.96
CA VAL A 244 -19.75 2.97 27.46
C VAL A 244 -21.09 2.30 27.15
N ALA A 245 -22.21 3.02 27.21
CA ALA A 245 -23.52 2.43 26.94
C ALA A 245 -23.67 2.09 25.45
N SER A 246 -23.25 2.99 24.56
CA SER A 246 -23.17 2.75 23.11
C SER A 246 -22.22 1.59 22.77
N PHE A 247 -21.10 1.48 23.48
CA PHE A 247 -20.17 0.35 23.34
C PHE A 247 -20.83 -0.98 23.76
N LEU A 248 -21.48 -1.02 24.92
CA LEU A 248 -22.16 -2.23 25.40
C LEU A 248 -23.33 -2.66 24.53
N ARG A 249 -24.04 -1.72 23.89
CA ARG A 249 -25.12 -2.02 22.92
C ARG A 249 -24.58 -2.63 21.61
N THR A 250 -23.40 -2.20 21.16
CA THR A 250 -22.77 -2.68 19.92
C THR A 250 -21.92 -3.93 20.13
N LEU A 251 -21.48 -4.20 21.37
CA LEU A 251 -20.63 -5.32 21.73
C LEU A 251 -21.21 -6.70 21.34
N PRO A 252 -22.51 -7.03 21.58
CA PRO A 252 -23.09 -8.31 21.16
C PRO A 252 -22.97 -8.56 19.66
N LEU A 253 -23.14 -7.51 18.86
CA LEU A 253 -23.05 -7.57 17.41
C LEU A 253 -21.61 -7.80 16.94
N GLY A 254 -20.64 -7.12 17.55
CA GLY A 254 -19.22 -7.35 17.30
C GLY A 254 -18.76 -8.76 17.68
N LEU A 255 -19.20 -9.24 18.85
CA LEU A 255 -18.90 -10.61 19.32
C LEU A 255 -19.58 -11.66 18.44
N GLY A 256 -20.83 -11.41 18.02
CA GLY A 256 -21.54 -12.26 17.07
C GLY A 256 -20.80 -12.37 15.75
N LEU A 257 -20.35 -11.24 15.19
CA LEU A 257 -19.58 -11.24 13.94
C LEU A 257 -18.24 -11.99 14.10
N PHE A 258 -17.54 -11.80 15.21
CA PHE A 258 -16.33 -12.54 15.54
C PHE A 258 -16.61 -14.06 15.62
N ALA A 259 -17.67 -14.46 16.33
CA ALA A 259 -18.07 -15.86 16.47
C ALA A 259 -18.45 -16.50 15.13
N VAL A 260 -19.20 -15.80 14.28
CA VAL A 260 -19.54 -16.26 12.92
C VAL A 260 -18.28 -16.49 12.10
N HIS A 261 -17.33 -15.56 12.12
CA HIS A 261 -16.06 -15.72 11.42
C HIS A 261 -15.22 -16.88 11.99
N TYR A 262 -15.24 -17.07 13.31
CA TYR A 262 -14.56 -18.19 13.95
C TYR A 262 -15.15 -19.54 13.51
N VAL A 263 -16.47 -19.69 13.55
CA VAL A 263 -17.16 -20.90 13.06
C VAL A 263 -16.89 -21.12 11.58
N TRP A 264 -16.88 -20.05 10.78
CA TRP A 264 -16.56 -20.12 9.37
C TRP A 264 -15.13 -20.62 9.12
N VAL A 265 -14.12 -20.13 9.84
CA VAL A 265 -12.75 -20.64 9.79
C VAL A 265 -12.71 -22.13 10.13
N MET A 266 -13.39 -22.55 11.21
CA MET A 266 -13.41 -23.95 11.64
C MET A 266 -14.07 -24.89 10.63
N ARG A 267 -15.11 -24.43 9.91
CA ARG A 267 -15.77 -25.21 8.85
C ARG A 267 -15.05 -25.17 7.50
N ALA A 268 -14.42 -24.04 7.18
CA ALA A 268 -13.69 -23.84 5.94
C ALA A 268 -12.28 -24.47 5.97
N ALA A 269 -11.77 -24.82 7.15
CA ALA A 269 -10.46 -25.45 7.32
C ALA A 269 -10.24 -26.59 6.31
N VAL A 270 -9.13 -26.51 5.59
CA VAL A 270 -8.66 -27.52 4.63
C VAL A 270 -7.47 -28.23 5.28
N PRO A 271 -7.18 -29.52 4.98
CA PRO A 271 -5.92 -30.14 5.38
C PRO A 271 -4.74 -29.26 4.94
N PHE A 272 -4.07 -28.64 5.91
CA PHE A 272 -3.02 -27.65 5.69
C PHE A 272 -1.62 -28.20 6.03
N GLU A 273 -1.52 -29.42 6.53
CA GLU A 273 -0.26 -30.01 7.00
C GLU A 273 0.76 -30.15 5.87
N GLU A 274 0.40 -30.80 4.76
CA GLU A 274 1.27 -30.94 3.58
C GLU A 274 1.67 -29.57 3.03
N ALA A 275 0.72 -28.64 2.92
CA ALA A 275 0.99 -27.28 2.45
C ALA A 275 1.86 -26.48 3.44
N ALA A 276 1.78 -26.77 4.74
CA ALA A 276 2.57 -26.14 5.78
C ALA A 276 4.00 -26.70 5.84
N VAL A 277 4.18 -28.01 5.66
CA VAL A 277 5.49 -28.69 5.58
C VAL A 277 6.25 -28.19 4.36
N VAL A 278 5.65 -28.26 3.15
CA VAL A 278 6.28 -27.77 1.92
C VAL A 278 6.69 -26.30 2.06
N ARG A 279 5.88 -25.47 2.71
CA ARG A 279 6.21 -24.05 2.91
C ARG A 279 7.31 -23.83 3.95
N ALA A 280 7.33 -24.63 5.01
CA ALA A 280 8.38 -24.58 6.01
C ALA A 280 9.72 -25.00 5.40
N GLU A 281 9.74 -26.06 4.58
CA GLU A 281 10.90 -26.47 3.80
C GLU A 281 11.32 -25.43 2.76
N GLU A 282 10.38 -24.89 1.98
CA GLU A 282 10.67 -23.81 1.01
C GLU A 282 11.27 -22.59 1.73
N ARG A 283 10.77 -22.22 2.91
CA ARG A 283 11.32 -21.13 3.72
C ARG A 283 12.66 -21.46 4.37
N ALA A 284 12.84 -22.69 4.84
CA ALA A 284 14.10 -23.16 5.41
C ALA A 284 15.19 -23.14 4.33
N ARG A 285 14.92 -23.74 3.17
CA ARG A 285 15.79 -23.69 1.99
C ARG A 285 16.05 -22.27 1.54
N LEU A 286 15.02 -21.40 1.55
CA LEU A 286 15.19 -19.98 1.29
C LEU A 286 16.15 -19.35 2.29
N GLN A 287 15.95 -19.56 3.59
CA GLN A 287 16.74 -18.99 4.67
C GLN A 287 18.18 -19.54 4.71
N GLU A 288 18.37 -20.81 4.39
CA GLU A 288 19.66 -21.47 4.25
C GLU A 288 20.43 -20.92 3.03
N ARG A 289 19.77 -20.78 1.88
CA ARG A 289 20.33 -20.11 0.69
C ARG A 289 20.69 -18.65 0.97
N LEU A 290 19.81 -17.91 1.65
CA LEU A 290 20.07 -16.54 2.10
C LEU A 290 21.30 -16.48 3.02
N SER A 291 21.47 -17.47 3.90
CA SER A 291 22.61 -17.51 4.84
C SER A 291 23.93 -17.95 4.21
N ARG A 292 23.88 -18.78 3.15
CA ARG A 292 25.08 -19.27 2.43
C ARG A 292 25.53 -18.35 1.31
N GLU A 293 24.60 -17.75 0.57
CA GLU A 293 24.90 -16.99 -0.65
C GLU A 293 24.80 -15.47 -0.46
N GLY A 294 24.51 -14.98 0.76
CA GLY A 294 24.42 -13.54 1.04
C GLY A 294 23.37 -12.79 0.20
N GLY A 295 22.48 -13.49 -0.48
CA GLY A 295 21.61 -12.93 -1.51
C GLY A 295 20.23 -13.58 -1.56
N GLN A 296 19.23 -12.80 -1.99
CA GLN A 296 17.83 -13.18 -2.04
C GLN A 296 17.55 -14.44 -2.87
N ALA A 297 16.83 -15.40 -2.29
CA ALA A 297 16.20 -16.45 -3.08
C ALA A 297 14.83 -15.97 -3.61
N THR A 298 14.83 -15.45 -4.83
CA THR A 298 13.59 -15.19 -5.57
C THR A 298 13.11 -16.48 -6.24
N PHE A 299 11.95 -16.99 -5.84
CA PHE A 299 11.23 -18.00 -6.62
C PHE A 299 10.81 -17.36 -7.96
N LEU A 300 11.50 -17.73 -9.04
CA LEU A 300 11.19 -17.29 -10.40
C LEU A 300 9.94 -18.02 -10.89
N ARG A 301 8.76 -17.43 -10.67
CA ARG A 301 7.57 -17.85 -11.42
C ARG A 301 7.66 -17.17 -12.79
N VAL A 302 8.19 -17.89 -13.78
CA VAL A 302 8.39 -17.39 -15.14
C VAL A 302 7.02 -17.02 -15.72
N ARG A 303 6.73 -15.73 -15.78
CA ARG A 303 5.69 -15.18 -16.65
C ARG A 303 6.35 -14.82 -17.97
N PRO A 304 5.63 -14.93 -19.10
CA PRO A 304 6.18 -14.49 -20.38
C PRO A 304 6.63 -13.03 -20.24
N ALA A 305 7.85 -12.75 -20.67
CA ALA A 305 8.40 -11.40 -20.70
C ALA A 305 7.56 -10.50 -21.62
N TYR A 306 7.66 -9.18 -21.47
CA TYR A 306 6.99 -8.24 -22.39
C TYR A 306 7.46 -8.39 -23.83
N PHE A 307 8.74 -8.75 -24.00
CA PHE A 307 9.37 -9.05 -25.26
C PHE A 307 10.50 -10.06 -25.04
N GLN A 308 10.87 -10.79 -26.09
CA GLN A 308 12.05 -11.65 -26.07
C GLN A 308 13.31 -10.79 -26.21
N LEU A 309 14.27 -10.97 -25.30
CA LEU A 309 15.53 -10.27 -25.36
C LEU A 309 16.40 -10.90 -26.46
N ALA A 310 16.89 -10.09 -27.39
CA ALA A 310 17.84 -10.55 -28.40
C ALA A 310 19.18 -10.94 -27.75
N PRO A 311 19.89 -11.95 -28.29
CA PRO A 311 21.19 -12.37 -27.75
C PRO A 311 22.29 -11.31 -27.92
N THR A 312 22.10 -10.35 -28.83
CA THR A 312 23.00 -9.22 -29.06
C THR A 312 22.21 -7.91 -28.99
N GLY A 313 22.83 -6.85 -28.47
CA GLY A 313 22.19 -5.54 -28.39
C GLY A 313 22.78 -4.65 -27.29
N ARG A 314 22.08 -3.54 -27.04
CA ARG A 314 22.43 -2.57 -26.01
C ARG A 314 22.26 -3.18 -24.60
N PRO A 315 23.32 -3.25 -23.78
CA PRO A 315 23.26 -3.91 -22.46
C PRO A 315 22.31 -3.22 -21.48
N GLU A 316 22.04 -1.92 -21.66
CA GLU A 316 21.05 -1.18 -20.86
C GLU A 316 19.64 -1.76 -21.01
N VAL A 317 19.32 -2.33 -22.18
CA VAL A 317 18.03 -2.97 -22.47
C VAL A 317 17.87 -4.26 -21.66
N ALA A 318 18.96 -4.96 -21.36
CA ALA A 318 18.91 -6.17 -20.53
C ALA A 318 18.54 -5.85 -19.08
N ILE A 319 19.08 -4.75 -18.53
CA ILE A 319 18.75 -4.24 -17.19
C ILE A 319 17.28 -3.79 -17.16
N LEU A 320 16.86 -3.02 -18.16
CA LEU A 320 15.46 -2.63 -18.34
C LEU A 320 14.53 -3.86 -18.39
N TRP A 321 14.89 -4.87 -19.19
CA TRP A 321 14.13 -6.11 -19.33
C TRP A 321 14.02 -6.87 -18.00
N LYS A 322 15.13 -7.01 -17.27
CA LYS A 322 15.17 -7.62 -15.92
C LYS A 322 14.13 -6.97 -15.01
N ASN A 323 14.11 -5.63 -14.95
CA ASN A 323 13.23 -4.88 -14.08
C ASN A 323 11.77 -4.90 -14.54
N LEU A 324 11.51 -4.88 -15.85
CA LEU A 324 10.16 -5.04 -16.41
C LEU A 324 9.57 -6.42 -16.07
N VAL A 325 10.37 -7.48 -16.16
CA VAL A 325 9.96 -8.84 -15.75
C VAL A 325 9.69 -8.88 -14.24
N ALA A 326 10.52 -8.23 -13.43
CA ALA A 326 10.28 -8.10 -11.99
C ALA A 326 8.96 -7.34 -11.68
N GLY A 327 8.62 -6.32 -12.47
CA GLY A 327 7.41 -5.51 -12.35
C GLY A 327 6.09 -6.26 -12.55
N ARG A 328 6.07 -7.35 -13.34
CA ARG A 328 4.86 -8.17 -13.57
C ARG A 328 4.34 -8.92 -12.33
N ARG A 329 5.03 -8.81 -11.18
CA ARG A 329 4.64 -9.38 -9.89
C ARG A 329 3.37 -8.74 -9.29
N LEU A 330 2.93 -7.57 -9.77
CA LEU A 330 1.74 -6.83 -9.28
C LEU A 330 0.37 -7.24 -9.86
N GLY A 331 0.29 -8.34 -10.62
CA GLY A 331 -0.91 -8.74 -11.39
C GLY A 331 -2.21 -9.07 -10.61
N GLY A 332 -2.28 -8.82 -9.30
CA GLY A 332 -3.53 -8.88 -8.53
C GLY A 332 -4.28 -7.54 -8.52
N ALA A 333 -3.56 -6.42 -8.40
CA ALA A 333 -4.15 -5.08 -8.29
C ALA A 333 -4.87 -4.67 -9.58
N GLY A 334 -4.28 -4.96 -10.75
CA GLY A 334 -4.92 -4.71 -12.04
C GLY A 334 -6.23 -5.49 -12.24
N ARG A 335 -6.34 -6.71 -11.70
CA ARG A 335 -7.60 -7.48 -11.75
C ARG A 335 -8.66 -6.96 -10.79
N LEU A 336 -8.26 -6.42 -9.65
CA LEU A 336 -9.17 -5.68 -8.76
C LEU A 336 -9.73 -4.44 -9.44
N LEU A 337 -8.87 -3.66 -10.11
CA LEU A 337 -9.30 -2.51 -10.89
C LEU A 337 -10.24 -2.92 -12.03
N ALA A 338 -9.93 -3.99 -12.76
CA ALA A 338 -10.81 -4.53 -13.79
C ALA A 338 -12.16 -5.02 -13.23
N ALA A 339 -12.18 -5.67 -12.06
CA ALA A 339 -13.42 -6.10 -11.41
C ALA A 339 -14.26 -4.90 -10.94
N GLY A 340 -13.63 -3.82 -10.47
CA GLY A 340 -14.31 -2.57 -10.16
C GLY A 340 -14.88 -1.90 -11.41
N LEU A 341 -14.13 -1.86 -12.51
CA LEU A 341 -14.56 -1.34 -13.81
C LEU A 341 -15.78 -2.09 -14.34
N VAL A 342 -15.68 -3.42 -14.45
CA VAL A 342 -16.79 -4.28 -14.89
C VAL A 342 -17.97 -4.15 -13.93
N GLY A 343 -17.69 -4.12 -12.62
CA GLY A 343 -18.71 -3.95 -11.61
C GLY A 343 -19.49 -2.65 -11.76
N GLY A 344 -18.80 -1.55 -12.12
CA GLY A 344 -19.41 -0.25 -12.39
C GLY A 344 -20.26 -0.25 -13.66
N VAL A 345 -19.79 -0.89 -14.74
CA VAL A 345 -20.59 -1.03 -15.97
C VAL A 345 -21.86 -1.84 -15.71
N VAL A 346 -21.76 -2.96 -14.98
CA VAL A 346 -22.93 -3.77 -14.62
C VAL A 346 -23.88 -2.98 -13.71
N ALA A 347 -23.36 -2.20 -12.76
CA ALA A 347 -24.15 -1.38 -11.85
C ALA A 347 -24.99 -0.34 -12.60
N ALA A 348 -24.37 0.27 -13.60
CA ALA A 348 -25.03 1.21 -14.49
C ALA A 348 -26.15 0.56 -15.31
N VAL A 349 -25.89 -0.60 -15.92
CA VAL A 349 -26.90 -1.34 -16.70
C VAL A 349 -28.05 -1.84 -15.81
N ALA A 350 -27.75 -2.35 -14.61
CA ALA A 350 -28.73 -2.89 -13.68
C ALA A 350 -29.64 -1.81 -13.05
N SER A 351 -29.26 -0.52 -13.12
CA SER A 351 -30.07 0.58 -12.59
C SER A 351 -31.35 0.86 -13.40
N GLY A 352 -31.63 0.08 -14.46
CA GLY A 352 -32.96 -0.03 -15.08
C GLY A 352 -33.41 1.20 -15.87
N ARG A 353 -32.50 2.13 -16.13
CA ARG A 353 -32.75 3.33 -16.94
C ARG A 353 -31.89 3.23 -18.20
N GLY A 354 -32.32 3.87 -19.29
CA GLY A 354 -31.77 3.66 -20.63
C GLY A 354 -30.23 3.71 -20.71
N MET A 355 -29.66 3.13 -21.78
CA MET A 355 -28.22 3.02 -21.98
C MET A 355 -27.46 4.35 -21.78
N SER A 356 -28.07 5.50 -22.10
CA SER A 356 -27.52 6.83 -21.89
C SER A 356 -27.27 7.14 -20.41
N GLU A 357 -28.28 6.98 -19.55
CA GLU A 357 -28.16 7.23 -18.12
C GLU A 357 -27.17 6.26 -17.47
N ALA A 358 -27.18 4.99 -17.88
CA ALA A 358 -26.21 4.01 -17.42
C ALA A 358 -24.77 4.50 -17.68
N LEU A 359 -24.48 4.93 -18.91
CA LEU A 359 -23.17 5.47 -19.29
C LEU A 359 -22.81 6.73 -18.47
N ASP A 360 -23.76 7.63 -18.21
CA ASP A 360 -23.52 8.83 -17.39
C ASP A 360 -23.14 8.50 -15.94
N ASN A 361 -23.74 7.46 -15.36
CA ASN A 361 -23.42 7.02 -14.01
C ASN A 361 -22.02 6.38 -13.92
N VAL A 362 -21.64 5.56 -14.91
CA VAL A 362 -20.27 5.03 -14.96
C VAL A 362 -19.27 6.19 -15.01
N ARG A 363 -19.54 7.23 -15.82
CA ARG A 363 -18.64 8.38 -15.98
C ARG A 363 -18.46 9.16 -14.69
N LEU A 364 -19.56 9.52 -14.01
CA LEU A 364 -19.55 10.31 -12.77
C LEU A 364 -18.70 9.67 -11.67
N PHE A 365 -18.66 8.34 -11.61
CA PHE A 365 -17.86 7.62 -10.62
C PHE A 365 -16.43 7.32 -11.11
N MET A 366 -16.28 6.89 -12.36
CA MET A 366 -15.00 6.41 -12.88
C MET A 366 -14.00 7.52 -13.16
N ALA A 367 -14.44 8.69 -13.65
CA ALA A 367 -13.54 9.81 -13.94
C ALA A 367 -12.76 10.29 -12.69
N PRO A 368 -13.40 10.64 -11.56
CA PRO A 368 -12.69 11.03 -10.35
C PRO A 368 -11.91 9.86 -9.72
N LEU A 369 -12.40 8.62 -9.84
CA LEU A 369 -11.66 7.45 -9.34
C LEU A 369 -10.33 7.26 -10.07
N CYS A 370 -10.34 7.34 -11.41
CA CYS A 370 -9.14 7.19 -12.23
C CYS A 370 -8.16 8.35 -12.00
N ALA A 371 -8.65 9.60 -11.97
CA ALA A 371 -7.83 10.77 -11.67
C ALA A 371 -7.23 10.71 -10.26
N GLY A 372 -8.04 10.35 -9.25
CA GLY A 372 -7.58 10.18 -7.87
C GLY A 372 -6.54 9.07 -7.73
N LEU A 373 -6.74 7.94 -8.41
CA LEU A 373 -5.76 6.85 -8.41
C LEU A 373 -4.44 7.26 -9.08
N ALA A 374 -4.49 8.03 -10.18
CA ALA A 374 -3.29 8.57 -10.82
C ALA A 374 -2.51 9.50 -9.87
N GLY A 375 -3.21 10.37 -9.13
CA GLY A 375 -2.62 11.24 -8.11
C GLY A 375 -2.01 10.45 -6.93
N VAL A 376 -2.72 9.45 -6.41
CA VAL A 376 -2.20 8.55 -5.36
C VAL A 376 -0.95 7.81 -5.84
N LEU A 377 -0.96 7.32 -7.09
CA LEU A 377 0.21 6.67 -7.69
C LEU A 377 1.39 7.63 -7.88
N CYS A 378 1.15 8.93 -8.05
CA CYS A 378 2.23 9.92 -8.14
C CYS A 378 3.04 10.02 -6.84
N VAL A 379 2.36 9.96 -5.70
CA VAL A 379 3.01 10.08 -4.39
C VAL A 379 3.52 8.72 -3.90
N PHE A 380 2.71 7.68 -3.98
CA PHE A 380 3.02 6.38 -3.39
C PHE A 380 3.66 5.40 -4.38
N GLY A 381 3.49 5.60 -5.69
CA GLY A 381 4.00 4.72 -6.74
C GLY A 381 5.51 4.46 -6.66
N PRO A 382 6.36 5.49 -6.51
CA PRO A 382 7.81 5.28 -6.40
C PRO A 382 8.20 4.37 -5.23
N SER A 383 7.51 4.53 -4.09
CA SER A 383 7.75 3.72 -2.89
C SER A 383 7.24 2.27 -3.00
N ALA A 384 6.21 2.06 -3.82
CA ALA A 384 5.56 0.78 -4.05
C ALA A 384 6.30 -0.08 -5.09
N LEU A 385 6.85 0.55 -6.14
CA LEU A 385 7.59 -0.11 -7.21
C LEU A 385 9.09 -0.15 -6.89
N ARG A 386 9.53 -1.19 -6.18
CA ARG A 386 10.94 -1.40 -5.79
C ARG A 386 11.69 -2.31 -6.74
N TYR A 387 11.54 -2.11 -8.05
CA TYR A 387 12.20 -2.92 -9.09
C TYR A 387 13.41 -2.20 -9.68
N ASP A 388 14.15 -1.52 -8.81
CA ASP A 388 15.26 -0.62 -9.13
C ASP A 388 16.49 -0.99 -8.28
N LEU A 389 17.48 -0.09 -8.16
CA LEU A 389 18.72 -0.32 -7.41
C LEU A 389 18.49 -0.78 -5.96
N ARG A 390 17.31 -0.52 -5.37
CA ARG A 390 16.97 -1.02 -4.02
C ARG A 390 16.82 -2.54 -3.96
N MET A 391 16.30 -3.16 -5.02
CA MET A 391 16.24 -4.61 -5.14
C MET A 391 17.64 -5.19 -5.36
N ASP A 392 18.47 -4.49 -6.11
CA ASP A 392 19.83 -4.92 -6.46
C ASP A 392 20.90 -4.49 -5.45
N LEU A 393 20.53 -3.83 -4.35
CA LEU A 393 21.45 -3.44 -3.27
C LEU A 393 22.36 -4.59 -2.82
N PRO A 394 21.88 -5.84 -2.60
CA PRO A 394 22.73 -6.96 -2.22
C PRO A 394 23.70 -7.44 -3.32
N ARG A 395 23.50 -7.01 -4.57
CA ARG A 395 24.26 -7.43 -5.76
C ARG A 395 24.94 -6.24 -6.44
N LEU A 396 25.13 -5.12 -5.74
CA LEU A 396 25.77 -3.93 -6.31
C LEU A 396 27.17 -4.21 -6.87
N GLU A 397 27.95 -5.06 -6.19
CA GLU A 397 29.27 -5.46 -6.69
C GLU A 397 29.19 -6.19 -8.04
N GLN A 398 28.17 -7.04 -8.23
CA GLN A 398 27.94 -7.75 -9.48
C GLN A 398 27.51 -6.78 -10.59
N LEU A 399 26.69 -5.77 -10.26
CA LEU A 399 26.30 -4.72 -11.21
C LEU A 399 27.50 -3.85 -11.60
N ARG A 400 28.38 -3.51 -10.66
CA ARG A 400 29.60 -2.72 -10.91
C ARG A 400 30.65 -3.48 -11.73
N ALA A 401 30.66 -4.81 -11.64
CA ALA A 401 31.55 -5.65 -12.44
C ALA A 401 31.15 -5.69 -13.93
N LEU A 402 29.96 -5.23 -14.29
CA LEU A 402 29.54 -5.14 -15.69
C LEU A 402 30.32 -4.03 -16.41
N PRO A 403 30.66 -4.21 -17.71
CA PRO A 403 31.38 -3.20 -18.49
C PRO A 403 30.43 -2.05 -18.93
N LEU A 404 29.79 -1.40 -17.96
CA LEU A 404 28.83 -0.32 -18.15
C LEU A 404 29.25 0.89 -17.33
N THR A 405 29.02 2.08 -17.86
CA THR A 405 29.17 3.31 -17.08
C THR A 405 28.05 3.40 -16.03
N GLY A 406 28.33 3.99 -14.88
CA GLY A 406 27.32 4.17 -13.82
C GLY A 406 26.09 4.95 -14.31
N ARG A 407 26.26 5.87 -15.26
CA ARG A 407 25.15 6.59 -15.92
C ARG A 407 24.21 5.64 -16.66
N GLN A 408 24.77 4.66 -17.39
CA GLN A 408 23.98 3.66 -18.11
C GLN A 408 23.23 2.74 -17.13
N VAL A 409 23.89 2.32 -16.05
CA VAL A 409 23.27 1.49 -15.02
C VAL A 409 22.12 2.24 -14.35
N VAL A 410 22.37 3.44 -13.81
CA VAL A 410 21.35 4.26 -13.14
C VAL A 410 20.17 4.58 -14.07
N ALA A 411 20.44 4.96 -15.32
CA ALA A 411 19.38 5.26 -16.29
C ALA A 411 18.51 4.02 -16.59
N ALA A 412 19.14 2.86 -16.79
CA ALA A 412 18.43 1.61 -17.10
C ALA A 412 17.62 1.10 -15.90
N GLU A 413 18.17 1.23 -14.69
CA GLU A 413 17.50 0.89 -13.44
C GLU A 413 16.27 1.77 -13.19
N LEU A 414 16.35 3.07 -13.53
CA LEU A 414 15.25 4.01 -13.39
C LEU A 414 14.18 3.84 -14.49
N ALA A 415 14.58 3.44 -15.70
CA ALA A 415 13.69 3.38 -16.87
C ALA A 415 12.52 2.42 -16.69
N ALA A 416 12.73 1.23 -16.13
CA ALA A 416 11.68 0.23 -15.97
C ALA A 416 10.53 0.66 -15.03
N PRO A 417 10.80 1.06 -13.77
CA PRO A 417 9.74 1.55 -12.88
C PRO A 417 9.11 2.84 -13.40
N ALA A 418 9.88 3.73 -14.03
CA ALA A 418 9.35 4.96 -14.64
C ALA A 418 8.38 4.65 -15.78
N LEU A 419 8.70 3.71 -16.67
CA LEU A 419 7.81 3.31 -17.76
C LEU A 419 6.54 2.64 -17.23
N LEU A 420 6.65 1.70 -16.29
CA LEU A 420 5.48 1.01 -15.74
C LEU A 420 4.54 1.98 -15.01
N LEU A 421 5.09 2.89 -14.21
CA LEU A 421 4.32 3.89 -13.46
C LEU A 421 3.73 4.94 -14.40
N GLY A 422 4.55 5.47 -15.31
CA GLY A 422 4.15 6.47 -16.30
C GLY A 422 3.05 5.99 -17.23
N VAL A 423 3.18 4.79 -17.82
CA VAL A 423 2.13 4.19 -18.67
C VAL A 423 0.84 3.99 -17.88
N THR A 424 0.93 3.55 -16.62
CA THR A 424 -0.25 3.37 -15.77
C THR A 424 -0.93 4.71 -15.46
N GLN A 425 -0.17 5.74 -15.13
CA GLN A 425 -0.70 7.08 -14.86
C GLN A 425 -1.31 7.72 -16.11
N VAL A 426 -0.61 7.68 -17.23
CA VAL A 426 -1.10 8.16 -18.52
C VAL A 426 -2.40 7.45 -18.90
N GLY A 427 -2.45 6.12 -18.79
CA GLY A 427 -3.67 5.36 -19.06
C GLY A 427 -4.84 5.75 -18.17
N LEU A 428 -4.61 6.00 -16.87
CA LEU A 428 -5.64 6.45 -15.93
C LEU A 428 -6.12 7.87 -16.21
N VAL A 429 -5.20 8.80 -16.53
CA VAL A 429 -5.54 10.20 -16.87
C VAL A 429 -6.31 10.26 -18.18
N LEU A 430 -5.86 9.54 -19.22
CA LEU A 430 -6.58 9.47 -20.50
C LEU A 430 -7.98 8.87 -20.32
N LEU A 431 -8.11 7.81 -19.53
CA LEU A 431 -9.42 7.24 -19.22
C LEU A 431 -10.32 8.24 -18.49
N ALA A 432 -9.78 8.98 -17.51
CA ALA A 432 -10.54 10.03 -16.83
C ALA A 432 -10.99 11.14 -17.79
N MET A 433 -10.10 11.59 -18.69
CA MET A 433 -10.41 12.61 -19.68
C MET A 433 -11.48 12.16 -20.68
N VAL A 434 -11.36 10.95 -21.24
CA VAL A 434 -12.35 10.40 -22.18
C VAL A 434 -13.73 10.32 -21.52
N MET A 435 -13.79 9.90 -20.26
CA MET A 435 -15.05 9.83 -19.51
C MET A 435 -15.63 11.21 -19.21
N ALA A 436 -14.79 12.23 -19.00
CA ALA A 436 -15.21 13.62 -18.75
C ALA A 436 -15.64 14.37 -20.02
N VAL A 437 -14.98 14.13 -21.17
CA VAL A 437 -15.34 14.73 -22.46
C VAL A 437 -16.69 14.23 -22.94
N TRP A 438 -16.94 12.93 -22.77
CA TRP A 438 -18.16 12.31 -23.26
C TRP A 438 -19.42 12.72 -22.48
N GLN A 439 -19.26 13.36 -21.33
CA GLN A 439 -20.35 13.88 -20.50
C GLN A 439 -20.95 15.19 -21.05
N GLY A 440 -20.14 16.02 -21.73
CA GLY A 440 -20.54 17.36 -22.18
C GLY A 440 -20.81 18.37 -21.05
N GLY A 441 -20.62 19.67 -21.34
CA GLY A 441 -20.87 20.78 -20.40
C GLY A 441 -19.62 21.59 -20.04
N THR A 442 -19.77 22.60 -19.18
CA THR A 442 -18.67 23.50 -18.73
C THR A 442 -17.59 22.78 -17.92
N TYR A 443 -17.90 21.67 -17.25
CA TYR A 443 -16.91 20.83 -16.55
C TYR A 443 -15.91 20.16 -17.50
N THR A 444 -16.29 19.93 -18.76
CA THR A 444 -15.42 19.28 -19.73
C THR A 444 -14.13 20.08 -19.96
N GLU A 445 -14.20 21.41 -19.97
CA GLU A 445 -13.04 22.26 -20.27
C GLU A 445 -11.97 22.19 -19.16
N LEU A 446 -12.35 22.31 -17.89
CA LEU A 446 -11.42 22.19 -16.75
C LEU A 446 -10.82 20.78 -16.65
N TRP A 447 -11.63 19.74 -16.83
CA TRP A 447 -11.16 18.35 -16.75
C TRP A 447 -10.21 18.00 -17.90
N VAL A 448 -10.44 18.53 -19.10
CA VAL A 448 -9.56 18.33 -20.26
C VAL A 448 -8.25 19.06 -20.08
N THR A 449 -8.28 20.35 -19.76
CA THR A 449 -7.08 21.16 -19.56
C THR A 449 -6.24 20.70 -18.37
N ALA A 450 -6.86 20.38 -17.23
CA ALA A 450 -6.18 19.79 -16.08
C ALA A 450 -5.65 18.40 -16.41
N GLY A 451 -6.40 17.58 -17.16
CA GLY A 451 -5.98 16.26 -17.62
C GLY A 451 -4.76 16.34 -18.54
N LEU A 452 -4.74 17.26 -19.50
CA LEU A 452 -3.61 17.51 -20.39
C LEU A 452 -2.35 17.95 -19.61
N GLY A 453 -2.50 18.85 -18.63
CA GLY A 453 -1.40 19.22 -17.74
C GLY A 453 -0.91 18.04 -16.89
N ALA A 454 -1.84 17.26 -16.32
CA ALA A 454 -1.54 16.09 -15.51
C ALA A 454 -0.84 14.98 -16.30
N LEU A 455 -1.13 14.85 -17.60
CA LEU A 455 -0.50 13.88 -18.51
C LEU A 455 1.02 14.07 -18.58
N CYS A 456 1.48 15.32 -18.52
CA CYS A 456 2.90 15.67 -18.52
C CYS A 456 3.48 15.65 -17.10
N VAL A 457 2.80 16.26 -16.13
CA VAL A 457 3.36 16.48 -14.78
C VAL A 457 3.42 15.21 -13.95
N LEU A 458 2.36 14.40 -13.90
CA LEU A 458 2.32 13.25 -12.98
C LEU A 458 3.42 12.22 -13.23
N PRO A 459 3.72 11.82 -14.49
CA PRO A 459 4.85 10.94 -14.75
C PRO A 459 6.20 11.58 -14.40
N ALA A 460 6.36 12.89 -14.62
CA ALA A 460 7.60 13.61 -14.32
C ALA A 460 7.86 13.72 -12.80
N VAL A 461 6.85 14.03 -12.00
CA VAL A 461 6.97 14.02 -10.53
C VAL A 461 7.30 12.61 -10.02
N SER A 462 6.64 11.59 -10.59
CA SER A 462 6.89 10.19 -10.23
C SER A 462 8.32 9.76 -10.58
N LEU A 463 8.84 10.20 -11.72
CA LEU A 463 10.23 10.00 -12.13
C LEU A 463 11.20 10.65 -11.13
N GLY A 464 10.94 11.89 -10.69
CA GLY A 464 11.71 12.55 -9.63
C GLY A 464 11.69 11.77 -8.31
N GLY A 465 10.51 11.29 -7.89
CA GLY A 465 10.38 10.46 -6.70
C GLY A 465 11.14 9.13 -6.79
N LEU A 466 11.16 8.49 -7.97
CA LEU A 466 11.97 7.30 -8.22
C LEU A 466 13.46 7.63 -8.20
N PHE A 467 13.87 8.74 -8.81
CA PHE A 467 15.27 9.18 -8.81
C PHE A 467 15.79 9.41 -7.39
N VAL A 468 15.04 10.15 -6.55
CA VAL A 468 15.42 10.41 -5.15
C VAL A 468 15.60 9.09 -4.37
N GLN A 469 14.72 8.11 -4.61
CA GLN A 469 14.80 6.81 -3.94
C GLN A 469 15.99 5.97 -4.41
N ASN A 470 16.39 6.07 -5.68
CA ASN A 470 17.59 5.44 -6.22
C ASN A 470 18.86 6.17 -5.78
N ALA A 471 18.83 7.50 -5.71
CA ALA A 471 19.93 8.31 -5.21
C ALA A 471 20.29 7.97 -3.77
N ALA A 472 19.29 7.73 -2.93
CA ALA A 472 19.51 7.27 -1.56
C ALA A 472 20.29 5.94 -1.49
N VAL A 473 20.08 5.02 -2.44
CA VAL A 473 20.80 3.71 -2.50
C VAL A 473 22.28 3.90 -2.71
N VAL A 474 22.64 4.78 -3.64
CA VAL A 474 24.04 5.00 -4.03
C VAL A 474 24.74 5.93 -3.04
N LEU A 475 24.08 6.98 -2.54
CA LEU A 475 24.71 7.95 -1.65
C LEU A 475 24.75 7.49 -0.19
N PHE A 476 23.81 6.63 0.23
CA PHE A 476 23.68 6.20 1.62
C PHE A 476 23.34 4.69 1.74
N PRO A 477 24.12 3.77 1.12
CA PRO A 477 23.80 2.34 1.10
C PRO A 477 23.73 1.73 2.51
N ALA A 478 24.60 2.15 3.43
CA ALA A 478 24.65 1.65 4.81
C ALA A 478 23.41 2.00 5.66
N TRP A 479 22.65 3.02 5.26
CA TRP A 479 21.44 3.50 5.93
C TRP A 479 20.17 2.83 5.41
N LEU A 480 20.25 2.20 4.24
CA LEU A 480 19.14 1.49 3.63
C LEU A 480 19.23 0.01 3.98
N GLN A 481 18.09 -0.54 4.36
CA GLN A 481 18.02 -1.95 4.72
C GLN A 481 17.93 -2.79 3.43
N PRO A 482 18.83 -3.75 3.22
CA PRO A 482 18.69 -4.73 2.14
C PRO A 482 17.35 -5.44 2.25
N GLU A 483 16.65 -5.60 1.12
CA GLU A 483 15.40 -6.35 1.10
C GLU A 483 15.65 -7.79 1.58
N GLY A 484 15.02 -8.17 2.70
CA GLY A 484 15.17 -9.49 3.31
C GLY A 484 15.46 -9.41 4.81
N GLU A 485 16.28 -8.44 5.22
CA GLU A 485 16.53 -8.18 6.63
C GLU A 485 15.45 -7.22 7.17
N ARG A 486 14.25 -7.76 7.43
CA ARG A 486 13.16 -6.98 8.04
C ARG A 486 13.49 -6.71 9.50
N VAL A 487 14.31 -5.70 9.75
CA VAL A 487 14.46 -5.11 11.08
C VAL A 487 13.08 -4.59 11.48
N ARG A 488 12.52 -5.18 12.54
CA ARG A 488 11.25 -4.76 13.13
C ARG A 488 11.56 -4.12 14.47
N GLY A 489 10.98 -2.96 14.74
CA GLY A 489 11.20 -2.24 15.99
C GLY A 489 11.19 -0.73 15.80
N LEU A 490 11.41 0.00 16.89
CA LEU A 490 11.49 1.46 16.92
C LEU A 490 12.63 2.00 16.05
N GLU A 491 13.78 1.33 16.05
CA GLU A 491 14.94 1.67 15.20
C GLU A 491 14.58 1.70 13.71
N ALA A 492 13.85 0.69 13.23
CA ALA A 492 13.44 0.59 11.85
C ALA A 492 12.32 1.58 11.50
N LEU A 493 11.43 1.88 12.46
CA LEU A 493 10.44 2.93 12.29
C LEU A 493 11.12 4.28 12.10
N GLY A 494 12.08 4.63 12.96
CA GLY A 494 12.79 5.90 12.84
C GLY A 494 13.68 5.99 11.61
N GLN A 495 14.34 4.90 11.20
CA GLN A 495 15.04 4.85 9.91
C GLN A 495 14.08 5.07 8.73
N ARG A 496 12.90 4.43 8.74
CA ARG A 496 11.88 4.67 7.70
C ARG A 496 11.37 6.10 7.70
N LEU A 497 11.13 6.69 8.87
CA LEU A 497 10.72 8.09 9.00
C LEU A 497 11.81 9.02 8.48
N LEU A 498 13.08 8.78 8.81
CA LEU A 498 14.20 9.57 8.32
C LEU A 498 14.30 9.47 6.78
N THR A 499 14.18 8.26 6.22
CA THR A 499 14.16 8.09 4.76
C THR A 499 12.96 8.75 4.12
N LEU A 500 11.78 8.69 4.74
CA LEU A 500 10.56 9.33 4.23
C LEU A 500 10.71 10.85 4.23
N VAL A 501 11.11 11.43 5.36
CA VAL A 501 11.34 12.88 5.50
C VAL A 501 12.42 13.33 4.52
N GLY A 502 13.54 12.60 4.42
CA GLY A 502 14.60 12.87 3.45
C GLY A 502 14.07 12.86 2.01
N THR A 503 13.26 11.86 1.65
CA THR A 503 12.66 11.79 0.31
C THR A 503 11.68 12.92 0.04
N LEU A 504 10.85 13.30 1.03
CA LEU A 504 9.88 14.38 0.89
C LEU A 504 10.57 15.73 0.77
N VAL A 505 11.60 16.00 1.57
CA VAL A 505 12.40 17.22 1.50
C VAL A 505 13.13 17.32 0.17
N ALA A 506 13.81 16.25 -0.26
CA ALA A 506 14.50 16.22 -1.54
C ALA A 506 13.55 16.44 -2.72
N LEU A 507 12.36 15.81 -2.69
CA LEU A 507 11.35 16.01 -3.72
C LEU A 507 10.80 17.45 -3.68
N LEU A 508 10.50 18.00 -2.51
CA LEU A 508 9.95 19.35 -2.37
C LEU A 508 10.94 20.41 -2.86
N VAL A 509 12.22 20.28 -2.49
CA VAL A 509 13.29 21.16 -2.97
C VAL A 509 13.50 21.01 -4.48
N GLY A 510 13.54 19.77 -4.98
CA GLY A 510 13.64 19.50 -6.42
C GLY A 510 12.45 20.03 -7.21
N MET A 511 11.25 20.08 -6.64
CA MET A 511 10.08 20.64 -7.34
C MET A 511 10.08 22.18 -7.42
N LEU A 512 10.92 22.89 -6.67
CA LEU A 512 10.90 24.36 -6.63
C LEU A 512 11.12 25.00 -8.02
N PRO A 513 12.15 24.63 -8.81
CA PRO A 513 12.39 25.24 -10.12
C PRO A 513 11.25 24.94 -11.10
N ALA A 514 10.70 23.72 -11.04
CA ALA A 514 9.56 23.33 -11.86
C ALA A 514 8.29 24.13 -11.53
N VAL A 515 8.00 24.34 -10.24
CA VAL A 515 6.86 25.15 -9.78
C VAL A 515 7.04 26.62 -10.19
N LEU A 516 8.24 27.18 -10.04
CA LEU A 516 8.53 28.56 -10.43
C LEU A 516 8.34 28.78 -11.94
N LEU A 517 8.88 27.89 -12.78
CA LEU A 517 8.71 28.01 -14.23
C LEU A 517 7.26 27.79 -14.65
N ALA A 518 6.56 26.81 -14.07
CA ALA A 518 5.15 26.57 -14.35
C ALA A 518 4.27 27.75 -13.93
N ALA A 519 4.56 28.39 -12.79
CA ALA A 519 3.87 29.60 -12.36
C ALA A 519 4.14 30.76 -13.32
N LEU A 520 5.39 30.95 -13.75
CA LEU A 520 5.77 32.01 -14.70
C LEU A 520 5.10 31.81 -16.06
N VAL A 521 5.12 30.59 -16.60
CA VAL A 521 4.48 30.25 -17.87
C VAL A 521 2.95 30.34 -17.75
N GLY A 522 2.37 29.75 -16.70
CA GLY A 522 0.93 29.75 -16.48
C GLY A 522 0.37 31.16 -16.27
N PHE A 523 0.98 31.95 -15.38
CA PHE A 523 0.56 33.32 -15.13
C PHE A 523 0.84 34.24 -16.32
N GLY A 524 2.00 34.09 -16.98
CA GLY A 524 2.34 34.86 -18.17
C GLY A 524 1.37 34.62 -19.33
N LEU A 525 1.02 33.37 -19.60
CA LEU A 525 0.03 33.01 -20.62
C LEU A 525 -1.38 33.49 -20.26
N ASN A 526 -1.76 33.43 -18.98
CA ASN A 526 -3.04 33.95 -18.52
C ASN A 526 -3.11 35.48 -18.65
N LEU A 527 -2.03 36.20 -18.35
CA LEU A 527 -1.99 37.67 -18.39
C LEU A 527 -1.87 38.22 -19.82
N LEU A 528 -1.09 37.57 -20.68
CA LEU A 528 -0.77 38.08 -22.03
C LEU A 528 -1.79 37.67 -23.09
N LEU A 529 -2.39 36.48 -22.94
CA LEU A 529 -3.24 35.87 -23.97
C LEU A 529 -4.66 35.55 -23.47
N ASP A 530 -4.99 35.91 -22.21
CA ASP A 530 -6.28 35.65 -21.55
C ASP A 530 -6.73 34.18 -21.68
N LEU A 531 -5.75 33.26 -21.66
CA LEU A 531 -5.96 31.83 -21.89
C LEU A 531 -6.73 31.14 -20.75
N GLY A 532 -6.91 31.80 -19.60
CA GLY A 532 -7.64 31.25 -18.46
C GLY A 532 -7.15 29.86 -18.08
N VAL A 533 -8.09 28.92 -18.10
CA VAL A 533 -7.87 27.50 -17.77
C VAL A 533 -6.97 26.78 -18.79
N TRP A 534 -6.89 27.25 -20.04
CA TRP A 534 -6.01 26.70 -21.07
C TRP A 534 -4.52 27.00 -20.87
N ALA A 535 -4.16 27.79 -19.85
CA ALA A 535 -2.76 27.93 -19.45
C ALA A 535 -2.22 26.66 -18.74
N LEU A 536 -3.10 25.81 -18.19
CA LEU A 536 -2.72 24.63 -17.39
C LEU A 536 -1.86 23.58 -18.14
N PRO A 537 -2.17 23.19 -19.38
CA PRO A 537 -1.35 22.25 -20.14
C PRO A 537 0.07 22.76 -20.37
N PHE A 538 0.22 24.05 -20.68
CA PHE A 538 1.52 24.67 -20.93
C PHE A 538 2.35 24.80 -19.65
N ALA A 539 1.71 25.21 -18.55
CA ALA A 539 2.34 25.22 -17.22
C ALA A 539 2.78 23.80 -16.82
N GLY A 540 1.94 22.81 -17.08
CA GLY A 540 2.25 21.40 -16.82
C GLY A 540 3.41 20.86 -17.68
N ALA A 541 3.43 21.19 -18.96
CA ALA A 541 4.53 20.82 -19.86
C ALA A 541 5.86 21.48 -19.44
N ALA A 542 5.81 22.76 -19.03
CA ALA A 542 6.99 23.47 -18.53
C ALA A 542 7.53 22.85 -17.24
N ALA A 543 6.66 22.55 -16.26
CA ALA A 543 7.05 21.82 -15.05
C ALA A 543 7.66 20.45 -15.37
N ALA A 544 7.02 19.69 -16.26
CA ALA A 544 7.50 18.37 -16.65
C ALA A 544 8.88 18.43 -17.33
N ALA A 545 9.11 19.42 -18.21
CA ALA A 545 10.39 19.61 -18.87
C ALA A 545 11.52 19.90 -17.87
N VAL A 546 11.27 20.74 -16.87
CA VAL A 546 12.24 21.04 -15.80
C VAL A 546 12.54 19.78 -14.98
N LEU A 547 11.52 19.08 -14.51
CA LEU A 547 11.70 17.86 -13.70
C LEU A 547 12.46 16.78 -14.46
N VAL A 548 12.15 16.57 -15.75
CA VAL A 548 12.88 15.60 -16.59
C VAL A 548 14.33 16.04 -16.80
N ALA A 549 14.59 17.33 -17.02
CA ALA A 549 15.94 17.86 -17.15
C ALA A 549 16.75 17.72 -15.84
N GLU A 550 16.15 18.03 -14.70
CA GLU A 550 16.75 17.84 -13.37
C GLU A 550 17.09 16.37 -13.12
N VAL A 551 16.18 15.44 -13.42
CA VAL A 551 16.46 14.01 -13.30
C VAL A 551 17.55 13.58 -14.28
N ALA A 552 17.56 14.07 -15.52
CA ALA A 552 18.60 13.73 -16.48
C ALA A 552 19.99 14.17 -16.00
N LEU A 553 20.12 15.40 -15.46
CA LEU A 553 21.34 15.89 -14.82
C LEU A 553 21.68 15.10 -13.56
N GLY A 554 20.67 14.76 -12.75
CA GLY A 554 20.80 13.93 -11.57
C GLY A 554 21.35 12.53 -11.90
N VAL A 555 20.90 11.89 -12.98
CA VAL A 555 21.42 10.60 -13.47
C VAL A 555 22.88 10.72 -13.87
N VAL A 556 23.31 11.85 -14.43
CA VAL A 556 24.73 12.11 -14.70
C VAL A 556 25.53 12.12 -13.40
N GLY A 557 25.11 12.93 -12.44
CA GLY A 557 25.80 13.03 -11.14
C GLY A 557 25.81 11.71 -10.38
N LEU A 558 24.67 11.03 -10.34
CA LEU A 558 24.53 9.75 -9.64
C LEU A 558 25.32 8.63 -10.31
N GLY A 559 25.46 8.65 -11.63
CA GLY A 559 26.31 7.71 -12.35
C GLY A 559 27.78 7.83 -11.94
N HIS A 560 28.30 9.05 -11.80
CA HIS A 560 29.66 9.26 -11.29
C HIS A 560 29.83 8.81 -9.84
N ALA A 561 28.81 9.02 -9.00
CA ALA A 561 28.81 8.53 -7.63
C ALA A 561 28.80 6.99 -7.57
N PHE A 562 28.03 6.35 -8.47
CA PHE A 562 27.97 4.90 -8.59
C PHE A 562 29.32 4.29 -9.00
N ASP A 563 30.01 4.91 -9.95
CA ASP A 563 31.33 4.45 -10.40
C ASP A 563 32.41 4.54 -9.30
N ARG A 564 32.25 5.47 -8.36
CA ARG A 564 33.15 5.69 -7.22
C ARG A 564 32.80 4.89 -5.96
N LEU A 565 31.65 4.22 -5.96
CA LEU A 565 31.13 3.55 -4.78
C LEU A 565 31.98 2.32 -4.46
N ASP A 566 32.61 2.29 -3.28
CA ASP A 566 33.35 1.13 -2.78
C ASP A 566 32.51 0.34 -1.77
N VAL A 567 31.89 -0.74 -2.25
CA VAL A 567 31.00 -1.60 -1.45
C VAL A 567 31.77 -2.30 -0.31
N SER A 568 33.08 -2.53 -0.50
CA SER A 568 33.91 -3.28 0.46
C SER A 568 34.18 -2.50 1.75
N THR A 569 34.23 -1.18 1.69
CA THR A 569 34.42 -0.29 2.85
C THR A 569 33.11 0.04 3.57
N GLU A 570 31.97 0.03 2.89
CA GLU A 570 30.67 0.48 3.44
C GLU A 570 29.75 -0.68 3.90
N GLY A 571 30.02 -1.91 3.45
CA GLY A 571 29.25 -3.11 3.79
C GLY A 571 29.47 -3.63 5.22
N THR A 572 30.55 -3.22 5.88
CA THR A 572 30.77 -3.51 7.29
C THR A 572 30.51 -2.23 8.09
N GLY A 573 29.45 -2.23 8.90
CA GLY A 573 29.21 -1.18 9.90
C GLY A 573 30.24 -1.22 11.04
N THR A 574 31.52 -1.35 10.70
CA THR A 574 32.67 -1.44 11.58
C THR A 574 33.78 -0.53 11.04
N ALA A 575 33.56 0.78 11.07
CA ALA A 575 34.63 1.78 11.01
C ALA A 575 34.09 3.17 11.40
N ALA A 576 34.04 3.39 12.71
CA ALA A 576 34.28 4.64 13.44
C ALA A 576 33.68 4.48 14.85
#